data_AF-A0A7L0TAW5-F1
#
_entry.id   AF-A0A7L0TAW5-F1
#
_cell.length_a   1.000
_cell.length_b   1.000
_cell.length_c   1.000
_cell.angle_alpha   90.00
_cell.angle_beta   90.00
_cell.angle_gamma   90.00
#
_symmetry.space_group_name_H-M   'P 1'
#
loop_
_entity.id
_entity.type
_entity.pdbx_description
1 polymer ?
#
loop_
_entity_poly.entity_id
_entity_poly.type
_entity_poly.pdbx_seq_one_letter_code
_entity_poly.pdbx_strand_id
1 'polypeptide(L)'
;MSALSRSYNPFAEEEEEEAAAWPARGSGEMGGNERQRYLQQEVLRRSAATADSTARSLSLLYESERIGVAASEELVRQGEALKRTEQMVDKMDQDLKTSQKHINSIKSVWGGLVNYFKAKPPESKPEQNGTSEYYTNSRLKEAMMSSKEQESKYQESHPNLRKLDNPDNDFSKADLVSSVQRDSYPTNQHLRAYHQKIDNNLDEMSSGLSRLKNLALGLQTEIDEQDDVLDRLTKKVETLDVNIKSTDKKVRQL
;
A
#
# COMPACT_ATOMS: atom_id res chain seq x y z
N MET A 1 -10.80 23.22 -45.28
CA MET A 1 -9.34 23.27 -45.03
C MET A 1 -9.12 22.74 -43.62
N SER A 2 -8.54 21.55 -43.51
CA SER A 2 -8.44 20.79 -42.25
C SER A 2 -7.36 21.37 -41.33
N ALA A 3 -7.70 21.63 -40.08
CA ALA A 3 -6.75 22.00 -39.04
C ALA A 3 -6.17 20.73 -38.42
N LEU A 4 -4.86 20.48 -38.62
CA LEU A 4 -4.15 19.40 -37.96
C LEU A 4 -3.61 19.88 -36.61
N SER A 5 -4.15 19.32 -35.55
CA SER A 5 -3.67 19.42 -34.17
C SER A 5 -2.29 18.74 -34.05
N ARG A 6 -1.26 19.54 -33.76
CA ARG A 6 0.11 19.06 -33.54
C ARG A 6 0.22 18.58 -32.09
N SER A 7 0.24 17.27 -31.88
CA SER A 7 0.53 16.66 -30.57
C SER A 7 2.00 16.86 -30.22
N TYR A 8 2.28 17.64 -29.18
CA TYR A 8 3.62 17.86 -28.66
C TYR A 8 4.07 16.64 -27.85
N ASN A 9 5.15 15.98 -28.29
CA ASN A 9 5.73 14.82 -27.63
C ASN A 9 6.87 15.28 -26.71
N PRO A 10 6.76 15.15 -25.37
CA PRO A 10 7.74 15.66 -24.42
C PRO A 10 9.05 14.84 -24.35
N PHE A 11 9.17 13.76 -25.13
CA PHE A 11 10.37 12.92 -25.24
C PHE A 11 11.05 13.00 -26.62
N ALA A 12 10.49 13.76 -27.55
CA ALA A 12 11.23 14.14 -28.75
C ALA A 12 12.17 15.26 -28.31
N GLU A 13 13.39 14.88 -27.92
CA GLU A 13 14.49 15.84 -27.95
C GLU A 13 14.48 16.46 -29.35
N GLU A 14 14.50 17.79 -29.41
CA GLU A 14 14.80 18.52 -30.64
C GLU A 14 16.20 18.07 -31.08
N GLU A 15 16.28 16.98 -31.82
CA GLU A 15 17.36 16.70 -32.75
C GLU A 15 17.16 17.67 -33.92
N GLU A 16 17.26 18.96 -33.59
CA GLU A 16 17.52 20.00 -34.57
C GLU A 16 18.93 19.68 -35.05
N GLU A 17 18.99 19.06 -36.23
CA GLU A 17 20.18 18.81 -37.01
C GLU A 17 20.79 20.18 -37.37
N GLU A 18 21.38 20.86 -36.38
CA GLU A 18 22.25 21.99 -36.59
C GLU A 18 23.52 21.40 -37.21
N ALA A 19 23.51 21.36 -38.55
CA ALA A 19 24.67 21.04 -39.36
C ALA A 19 25.89 21.77 -38.78
N ALA A 20 26.77 20.98 -38.17
CA ALA A 20 27.99 21.44 -37.54
C ALA A 20 28.84 22.22 -38.57
N ALA A 21 28.69 23.53 -38.59
CA ALA A 21 29.60 24.44 -39.25
C ALA A 21 30.85 24.54 -38.35
N TRP A 22 31.78 23.61 -38.53
CA TRP A 22 33.12 23.71 -37.95
C TRP A 22 33.76 25.01 -38.44
N PRO A 23 34.12 25.98 -37.56
CA PRO A 23 34.82 27.16 -38.00
C PRO A 23 36.22 26.73 -38.44
N ALA A 24 36.52 27.06 -39.70
CA ALA A 24 37.79 26.81 -40.33
C ALA A 24 38.95 27.30 -39.44
N ARG A 25 39.77 26.33 -39.03
CA ARG A 25 41.20 26.41 -38.71
C ARG A 25 41.78 27.84 -38.71
N GLY A 26 41.63 28.52 -37.58
CA GLY A 26 42.31 29.77 -37.24
C GLY A 26 42.92 29.63 -35.85
N SER A 27 44.25 29.73 -35.79
CA SER A 27 45.06 29.70 -34.57
C SER A 27 44.60 30.72 -33.53
N GLY A 28 44.28 30.28 -32.32
CA GLY A 28 44.08 31.14 -31.14
C GLY A 28 43.54 30.37 -29.95
N GLU A 29 44.34 30.25 -28.89
CA GLU A 29 44.07 29.60 -27.59
C GLU A 29 42.84 30.12 -26.80
N MET A 30 41.90 30.83 -27.43
CA MET A 30 40.84 31.59 -26.75
C MET A 30 39.51 30.83 -26.59
N GLY A 31 39.30 29.70 -27.29
CA GLY A 31 38.04 28.94 -27.28
C GLY A 31 37.91 27.81 -26.25
N GLY A 32 39.00 27.43 -25.58
CA GLY A 32 38.98 26.35 -24.57
C GLY A 32 38.24 26.74 -23.28
N ASN A 33 38.47 27.98 -22.83
CA ASN A 33 37.96 28.47 -21.55
C ASN A 33 36.45 28.71 -21.55
N GLU A 34 35.88 29.22 -22.66
CA GLU A 34 34.45 29.44 -22.81
C GLU A 34 33.68 28.11 -22.89
N ARG A 35 34.19 27.16 -23.69
CA ARG A 35 33.65 25.81 -23.76
C ARG A 35 33.67 25.11 -22.41
N GLN A 36 34.77 25.25 -21.66
CA GLN A 36 34.89 24.67 -20.32
C GLN A 36 33.89 25.27 -19.32
N ARG A 37 33.63 26.58 -19.38
CA ARG A 37 32.61 27.24 -18.54
C ARG A 37 31.19 26.79 -18.89
N TYR A 38 30.87 26.72 -20.18
CA TYR A 38 29.58 26.21 -20.64
C TYR A 38 29.33 24.78 -20.14
N LEU A 39 30.33 23.89 -20.28
CA LEU A 39 30.23 22.51 -19.81
C LEU A 39 30.04 22.44 -18.28
N GLN A 40 30.75 23.26 -17.51
CA GLN A 40 30.56 23.32 -16.06
C GLN A 40 29.14 23.78 -15.68
N GLN A 41 28.61 24.80 -16.36
CA GLN A 41 27.24 25.27 -16.14
C GLN A 41 26.21 24.20 -16.49
N GLU A 42 26.41 23.48 -17.60
CA GLU A 42 25.50 22.42 -18.03
C GLU A 42 25.53 21.23 -17.05
N VAL A 43 26.70 20.84 -16.55
CA VAL A 43 26.83 19.80 -15.52
C VAL A 43 26.09 20.20 -14.25
N LEU A 44 26.25 21.45 -13.78
CA LEU A 44 25.55 21.95 -12.61
C LEU A 44 24.02 22.01 -12.82
N ARG A 45 23.58 22.46 -14.00
CA ARG A 45 22.17 22.50 -14.36
C ARG A 45 21.56 21.09 -14.34
N ARG A 46 22.24 20.12 -14.94
CA ARG A 46 21.82 18.72 -14.95
C ARG A 46 21.80 18.12 -13.55
N SER A 47 22.83 18.37 -12.72
CA SER A 47 22.85 17.86 -11.34
C SER A 47 21.73 18.45 -10.49
N ALA A 48 21.43 19.74 -10.63
CA ALA A 48 20.31 20.38 -9.96
C ALA A 48 18.96 19.78 -10.41
N ALA A 49 18.74 19.65 -11.72
CA ALA A 49 17.53 19.05 -12.26
C ALA A 49 17.31 17.61 -11.79
N THR A 50 18.38 16.80 -11.73
CA THR A 50 18.33 15.43 -11.21
C THR A 50 18.00 15.42 -9.71
N ALA A 51 18.63 16.28 -8.90
CA ALA A 51 18.35 16.38 -7.48
C ALA A 51 16.89 16.78 -7.19
N ASP A 52 16.32 17.68 -8.00
CA ASP A 52 14.91 18.05 -7.89
C ASP A 52 13.98 16.91 -8.33
N SER A 53 14.38 16.14 -9.35
CA SER A 53 13.64 14.97 -9.80
C SER A 53 13.59 13.86 -8.74
N THR A 54 14.71 13.58 -8.07
CA THR A 54 14.73 12.59 -6.97
C THR A 54 13.95 13.08 -5.76
N ALA A 55 13.98 14.38 -5.46
CA ALA A 55 13.14 14.95 -4.39
C ALA A 55 11.64 14.79 -4.67
N ARG A 56 11.18 15.07 -5.90
CA ARG A 56 9.78 14.83 -6.31
C ARG A 56 9.41 13.34 -6.22
N SER A 57 10.30 12.47 -6.68
CA SER A 57 10.07 11.01 -6.65
C SER A 57 9.92 10.49 -5.23
N LEU A 58 10.75 10.99 -4.31
CA LEU A 58 10.66 10.66 -2.89
C LEU A 58 9.33 11.14 -2.27
N SER A 59 8.87 12.34 -2.62
CA SER A 59 7.56 12.84 -2.18
C SER A 59 6.41 11.94 -2.66
N LEU A 60 6.42 11.53 -3.94
CA LEU A 60 5.42 10.63 -4.50
C LEU A 60 5.46 9.25 -3.84
N LEU A 61 6.66 8.77 -3.51
CA LEU A 61 6.83 7.51 -2.82
C LEU A 61 6.18 7.54 -1.44
N TYR A 62 6.42 8.59 -0.65
CA TYR A 62 5.81 8.72 0.67
C TYR A 62 4.29 8.86 0.60
N GLU A 63 3.77 9.60 -0.40
CA GLU A 63 2.33 9.66 -0.61
C GLU A 63 1.73 8.30 -0.97
N SER A 64 2.41 7.53 -1.84
CA SER A 64 2.02 6.16 -2.19
C SER A 64 2.02 5.25 -0.96
N GLU A 65 3.01 5.42 -0.08
CA GLU A 65 3.15 4.67 1.16
C GLU A 65 1.98 4.96 2.11
N ARG A 66 1.62 6.24 2.32
CA ARG A 66 0.46 6.65 3.12
C ARG A 66 -0.85 6.06 2.59
N ILE A 67 -1.06 6.12 1.27
CA ILE A 67 -2.24 5.54 0.63
C ILE A 67 -2.26 4.02 0.83
N GLY A 68 -1.10 3.36 0.69
CA GLY A 68 -0.95 1.93 0.94
C GLY A 68 -1.30 1.53 2.37
N VAL A 69 -0.85 2.29 3.39
CA VAL A 69 -1.22 2.05 4.79
C VAL A 69 -2.72 2.21 5.01
N ALA A 70 -3.32 3.29 4.50
CA ALA A 70 -4.76 3.52 4.65
C ALA A 70 -5.58 2.41 3.97
N ALA A 71 -5.17 1.96 2.78
CA ALA A 71 -5.79 0.82 2.10
C ALA A 71 -5.65 -0.48 2.90
N SER A 72 -4.50 -0.68 3.55
CA SER A 72 -4.24 -1.84 4.40
C SER A 72 -5.12 -1.85 5.65
N GLU A 73 -5.30 -0.68 6.31
CA GLU A 73 -6.21 -0.53 7.45
C GLU A 73 -7.66 -0.86 7.06
N GLU A 74 -8.09 -0.41 5.88
CA GLU A 74 -9.43 -0.69 5.37
C GLU A 74 -9.62 -2.18 5.02
N LEU A 75 -8.63 -2.82 4.39
CA LEU A 75 -8.70 -4.25 4.07
C LEU A 75 -8.80 -5.11 5.33
N VAL A 76 -8.02 -4.81 6.37
CA VAL A 76 -8.15 -5.46 7.68
C VAL A 76 -9.58 -5.35 8.22
N ARG A 77 -10.18 -4.14 8.16
CA ARG A 77 -11.55 -3.91 8.63
C ARG A 77 -12.58 -4.72 7.82
N GLN A 78 -12.37 -4.86 6.52
CA GLN A 78 -13.23 -5.66 5.64
C GLN A 78 -13.13 -7.15 5.98
N GLY A 79 -11.91 -7.67 6.22
CA GLY A 79 -11.70 -9.05 6.64
C GLY A 79 -12.42 -9.39 7.94
N GLU A 80 -12.38 -8.49 8.93
CA GLU A 80 -13.15 -8.64 10.17
C GLU A 80 -14.66 -8.69 9.93
N ALA A 81 -15.17 -7.87 9.02
CA ALA A 81 -16.58 -7.86 8.66
C ALA A 81 -17.02 -9.17 7.97
N LEU A 82 -16.19 -9.70 7.07
CA LEU A 82 -16.43 -10.99 6.42
C LEU A 82 -16.48 -12.12 7.44
N LYS A 83 -15.53 -12.19 8.37
CA LYS A 83 -15.51 -13.19 9.44
C LYS A 83 -16.74 -13.12 10.35
N ARG A 84 -17.15 -11.91 10.75
CA ARG A 84 -18.39 -11.72 11.52
C ARG A 84 -19.63 -12.20 10.75
N THR A 85 -19.65 -11.97 9.44
CA THR A 85 -20.73 -12.42 8.57
C THR A 85 -20.76 -13.95 8.47
N GLU A 86 -19.60 -14.60 8.34
CA GLU A 86 -19.49 -16.07 8.36
C GLU A 86 -20.05 -16.67 9.66
N GLN A 87 -19.65 -16.14 10.81
CA GLN A 87 -20.17 -16.58 12.11
C GLN A 87 -21.69 -16.40 12.24
N MET A 88 -22.22 -15.30 11.70
CA MET A 88 -23.66 -15.05 11.71
C MET A 88 -24.41 -16.06 10.83
N VAL A 89 -23.87 -16.40 9.66
CA VAL A 89 -24.45 -17.41 8.77
C VAL A 89 -24.42 -18.79 9.42
N ASP A 90 -23.32 -19.17 10.07
CA ASP A 90 -23.23 -20.44 10.81
C ASP A 90 -24.26 -20.51 11.95
N LYS A 91 -24.42 -19.41 12.70
CA LYS A 91 -25.44 -19.31 13.75
C LYS A 91 -26.85 -19.46 13.18
N MET A 92 -27.16 -18.80 12.07
CA MET A 92 -28.47 -18.92 11.42
C MET A 92 -28.75 -20.35 10.97
N ASP A 93 -27.75 -21.08 10.44
CA ASP A 93 -27.93 -22.48 10.06
C ASP A 93 -28.22 -23.37 11.29
N GLN A 94 -27.54 -23.14 12.41
CA GLN A 94 -27.80 -23.83 13.67
C GLN A 94 -29.21 -23.53 14.22
N ASP A 95 -29.63 -22.27 14.18
CA ASP A 95 -30.94 -21.83 14.64
C ASP A 95 -32.06 -22.43 13.77
N LEU A 96 -31.85 -22.53 12.45
CA LEU A 96 -32.77 -23.21 11.54
C LEU A 96 -32.87 -24.71 11.82
N LYS A 97 -31.75 -25.39 12.06
CA LYS A 97 -31.76 -26.81 12.44
C LYS A 97 -32.55 -27.05 13.72
N THR A 98 -32.43 -26.17 14.70
CA THR A 98 -33.19 -26.22 15.95
C THR A 98 -34.68 -25.95 15.69
N SER A 99 -35.00 -24.92 14.91
CA SER A 99 -36.37 -24.60 14.49
C SER A 99 -37.02 -25.78 13.76
N GLN A 100 -36.28 -26.47 12.90
CA GLN A 100 -36.76 -27.64 12.17
C GLN A 100 -37.11 -28.80 13.12
N LYS A 101 -36.35 -29.02 14.19
CA LYS A 101 -36.68 -30.01 15.23
C LYS A 101 -37.98 -29.64 15.94
N HIS A 102 -38.17 -28.37 16.28
CA HIS A 102 -39.40 -27.88 16.91
C HIS A 102 -40.62 -28.05 15.98
N ILE A 103 -40.51 -27.67 14.71
CA ILE A 103 -41.57 -27.88 13.69
C ILE A 103 -41.96 -29.36 13.60
N ASN A 104 -40.97 -30.26 13.58
CA ASN A 104 -41.25 -31.70 13.55
C ASN A 104 -41.95 -32.18 14.83
N SER A 105 -41.59 -31.63 16.00
CA SER A 105 -42.26 -31.94 17.27
C SER A 105 -43.72 -31.45 17.31
N ILE A 106 -44.03 -30.31 16.68
CA ILE A 106 -45.39 -29.77 16.56
C ILE A 106 -46.24 -30.62 15.60
N LYS A 107 -45.67 -31.24 14.55
CA LYS A 107 -46.42 -32.25 13.77
C LYS A 107 -46.72 -33.52 14.60
N SER A 108 -45.91 -33.80 15.62
CA SER A 108 -45.94 -35.05 16.38
C SER A 108 -46.87 -35.03 17.61
N VAL A 109 -47.72 -34.01 17.80
CA VAL A 109 -48.66 -33.95 18.95
C VAL A 109 -49.73 -35.04 18.96
N TRP A 110 -49.85 -35.85 17.89
CA TRP A 110 -50.64 -37.09 17.90
C TRP A 110 -49.92 -38.31 18.54
N GLY A 111 -48.72 -38.12 19.13
CA GLY A 111 -47.97 -39.16 19.87
C GLY A 111 -47.54 -38.77 21.31
N GLY A 112 -47.99 -37.62 21.80
CA GLY A 112 -47.49 -36.95 23.01
C GLY A 112 -47.86 -37.55 24.38
N LEU A 113 -48.67 -38.61 24.46
CA LEU A 113 -49.04 -39.21 25.76
C LEU A 113 -48.06 -40.29 26.25
N VAL A 114 -47.14 -40.79 25.41
CA VAL A 114 -46.27 -41.93 25.79
C VAL A 114 -44.88 -41.49 26.27
N ASN A 115 -44.41 -40.30 25.91
CA ASN A 115 -43.04 -39.87 26.22
C ASN A 115 -42.88 -39.14 27.57
N TYR A 116 -43.96 -38.97 28.34
CA TYR A 116 -43.90 -38.42 29.70
C TYR A 116 -43.27 -39.39 30.72
N PHE A 117 -43.03 -40.65 30.33
CA PHE A 117 -42.43 -41.69 31.18
C PHE A 117 -40.92 -41.89 31.01
N LYS A 118 -40.23 -41.09 30.18
CA LYS A 118 -38.77 -41.22 30.00
C LYS A 118 -38.05 -39.97 30.50
N ALA A 119 -37.21 -40.17 31.53
CA ALA A 119 -36.45 -39.13 32.22
C ALA A 119 -35.56 -38.32 31.27
N LYS A 120 -35.50 -37.00 31.51
CA LYS A 120 -34.71 -36.03 30.75
C LYS A 120 -33.20 -36.24 30.97
N PRO A 121 -32.36 -36.27 29.92
CA PRO A 121 -30.92 -36.08 30.06
C PRO A 121 -30.58 -34.58 30.28
N PRO A 122 -29.45 -34.27 30.93
CA PRO A 122 -29.11 -32.92 31.39
C PRO A 122 -28.82 -31.95 30.23
N GLU A 123 -29.28 -30.70 30.40
CA GLU A 123 -29.02 -29.56 29.53
C GLU A 123 -27.51 -29.35 29.30
N SER A 124 -27.10 -29.38 28.04
CA SER A 124 -25.80 -28.81 27.63
C SER A 124 -25.96 -27.30 27.52
N LYS A 125 -25.08 -26.58 28.23
CA LYS A 125 -24.99 -25.13 28.26
C LYS A 125 -24.78 -24.57 26.84
N PRO A 126 -25.29 -23.37 26.51
CA PRO A 126 -24.93 -22.71 25.26
C PRO A 126 -23.44 -22.41 25.27
N GLU A 127 -22.71 -22.98 24.32
CA GLU A 127 -21.32 -22.62 24.05
C GLU A 127 -21.27 -21.12 23.77
N GLN A 128 -20.63 -20.38 24.67
CA GLN A 128 -20.26 -19.00 24.43
C GLN A 128 -19.28 -19.01 23.25
N ASN A 129 -19.74 -18.50 22.11
CA ASN A 129 -18.90 -18.13 20.99
C ASN A 129 -17.81 -17.19 21.51
N GLY A 130 -16.62 -17.75 21.74
CA GLY A 130 -15.44 -17.00 22.11
C GLY A 130 -15.19 -15.94 21.05
N THR A 131 -14.91 -14.72 21.51
CA THR A 131 -14.42 -13.61 20.70
C THR A 131 -13.19 -14.08 19.94
N SER A 132 -13.39 -14.56 18.70
CA SER A 132 -12.30 -14.95 17.83
C SER A 132 -11.61 -13.68 17.36
N GLU A 133 -10.65 -13.21 18.15
CA GLU A 133 -9.77 -12.11 17.78
C GLU A 133 -9.28 -12.34 16.35
N TYR A 134 -9.51 -11.34 15.52
CA TYR A 134 -9.03 -11.37 14.14
C TYR A 134 -7.52 -11.21 14.18
N TYR A 135 -6.81 -12.31 14.01
CA TYR A 135 -5.40 -12.25 13.66
C TYR A 135 -5.33 -11.80 12.20
N THR A 136 -5.28 -10.49 11.98
CA THR A 136 -4.79 -9.89 10.74
C THR A 136 -3.52 -10.62 10.31
N ASN A 137 -3.31 -10.88 9.02
CA ASN A 137 -2.08 -11.51 8.57
C ASN A 137 -0.87 -10.74 9.16
N SER A 138 -0.01 -11.45 9.92
CA SER A 138 1.05 -10.82 10.72
C SER A 138 1.99 -9.97 9.86
N ARG A 139 2.15 -10.36 8.59
CA ARG A 139 2.97 -9.69 7.60
C ARG A 139 2.40 -8.33 7.20
N LEU A 140 1.08 -8.23 6.99
CA LEU A 140 0.46 -6.95 6.64
C LEU A 140 0.57 -5.97 7.82
N LYS A 141 0.32 -6.45 9.03
CA LYS A 141 0.44 -5.65 10.25
C LYS A 141 1.87 -5.13 10.45
N GLU A 142 2.88 -5.98 10.26
CA GLU A 142 4.28 -5.58 10.34
C GLU A 142 4.65 -4.53 9.28
N ALA A 143 4.22 -4.75 8.03
CA ALA A 143 4.45 -3.80 6.94
C ALA A 143 3.81 -2.43 7.23
N MET A 144 2.59 -2.41 7.76
CA MET A 144 1.92 -1.18 8.17
C MET A 144 2.64 -0.46 9.31
N MET A 145 3.10 -1.18 10.34
CA MET A 145 3.84 -0.59 11.46
C MET A 145 5.16 0.03 11.01
N SER A 146 5.94 -0.70 10.21
CA SER A 146 7.20 -0.20 9.64
C SER A 146 6.99 1.05 8.78
N SER A 147 5.88 1.08 8.05
CA SER A 147 5.53 2.21 7.21
C SER A 147 5.09 3.44 8.00
N LYS A 148 4.28 3.23 9.04
CA LYS A 148 3.75 4.30 9.92
C LYS A 148 4.83 4.99 10.74
N GLU A 149 5.90 4.28 11.10
CA GLU A 149 7.06 4.86 11.79
C GLU A 149 7.77 5.94 10.95
N GLN A 150 7.82 5.76 9.63
CA GLN A 150 8.45 6.70 8.69
C GLN A 150 7.55 7.91 8.34
N GLU A 151 6.27 7.92 8.74
CA GLU A 151 5.33 9.02 8.48
C GLU A 151 5.82 10.36 9.05
N SER A 152 6.63 10.34 10.11
CA SER A 152 7.27 11.53 10.69
C SER A 152 8.23 12.23 9.71
N LYS A 153 9.12 11.47 9.05
CA LYS A 153 10.07 11.99 8.05
C LYS A 153 9.38 12.46 6.76
N TYR A 154 8.19 11.93 6.49
CA TYR A 154 7.31 12.45 5.43
C TYR A 154 6.84 13.88 5.73
N GLN A 155 6.45 14.17 6.98
CA GLN A 155 5.99 15.51 7.37
C GLN A 155 7.09 16.56 7.20
N GLU A 156 8.34 16.15 7.39
CA GLU A 156 9.53 16.99 7.21
C GLU A 156 9.89 17.23 5.73
N SER A 157 9.59 16.27 4.85
CA SER A 157 9.97 16.32 3.42
C SER A 157 8.90 16.88 2.49
N HIS A 158 7.66 17.09 2.97
CA HIS A 158 6.57 17.59 2.12
C HIS A 158 6.77 19.06 1.74
N PRO A 159 6.65 19.44 0.45
CA PRO A 159 6.83 20.84 0.01
C PRO A 159 5.84 21.82 0.68
N ASN A 160 4.66 21.34 1.10
CA ASN A 160 3.62 22.14 1.77
C ASN A 160 3.65 22.05 3.31
N LEU A 161 4.42 21.13 3.89
CA LEU A 161 4.56 20.97 5.36
C LEU A 161 5.95 21.29 5.86
N ARG A 162 6.84 21.69 4.94
CA ARG A 162 8.17 22.22 5.24
C ARG A 162 8.00 23.38 6.22
N LYS A 163 8.19 23.11 7.52
CA LYS A 163 8.51 24.19 8.44
C LYS A 163 9.72 24.87 7.82
N LEU A 164 9.63 26.17 7.62
CA LEU A 164 10.73 27.02 7.16
C LEU A 164 11.83 27.07 8.22
N ASP A 165 12.44 25.92 8.53
CA ASP A 165 13.82 25.89 8.98
C ASP A 165 14.64 25.74 7.71
N ASN A 166 14.98 26.88 7.12
CA ASN A 166 16.18 26.99 6.32
C ASN A 166 17.34 27.01 7.33
N PRO A 167 18.19 25.96 7.42
CA PRO A 167 19.56 26.17 7.84
C PRO A 167 20.32 26.72 6.63
N ASP A 168 19.92 27.91 6.16
CA ASP A 168 20.92 28.77 5.54
C ASP A 168 21.82 29.20 6.69
N ASN A 169 23.07 28.77 6.65
CA ASN A 169 24.17 29.01 7.59
C ASN A 169 24.34 27.99 8.73
N ASP A 170 24.85 26.78 8.41
CA ASP A 170 26.02 26.25 9.15
C ASP A 170 26.73 25.14 8.36
N PHE A 171 27.57 25.53 7.38
CA PHE A 171 28.49 24.61 6.69
C PHE A 171 29.86 24.54 7.40
N SER A 172 29.93 24.90 8.68
CA SER A 172 31.18 25.06 9.42
C SER A 172 31.31 24.12 10.62
N LYS A 173 30.70 22.92 10.60
CA LYS A 173 31.02 21.90 11.61
C LYS A 173 30.63 20.47 11.21
N ALA A 174 31.32 19.91 10.22
CA ALA A 174 31.37 18.45 10.05
C ALA A 174 32.81 17.99 10.27
N ASP A 175 32.94 17.11 11.24
CA ASP A 175 34.17 16.60 11.84
C ASP A 175 35.25 16.14 10.85
N LEU A 176 36.48 16.51 11.18
CA LEU A 176 37.75 16.12 10.56
C LEU A 176 38.17 14.68 10.91
N VAL A 177 37.25 13.72 11.01
CA VAL A 177 37.60 12.32 11.29
C VAL A 177 36.82 11.37 10.39
N SER A 178 37.43 11.05 9.24
CA SER A 178 37.68 9.66 8.78
C SER A 178 38.00 9.70 7.30
N SER A 179 39.30 9.68 7.00
CA SER A 179 39.85 9.49 5.66
C SER A 179 39.63 8.03 5.22
N VAL A 180 38.42 7.73 4.77
CA VAL A 180 38.22 6.72 3.72
C VAL A 180 37.88 7.51 2.47
N GLN A 181 38.89 7.75 1.63
CA GLN A 181 38.71 8.31 0.30
C GLN A 181 37.70 7.46 -0.48
N ARG A 182 36.45 7.92 -0.50
CA ARG A 182 35.52 7.61 -1.60
C ARG A 182 35.93 8.52 -2.75
N ASP A 183 36.76 8.01 -3.65
CA ASP A 183 37.12 8.65 -4.93
C ASP A 183 35.91 8.76 -5.91
N SER A 184 34.69 8.88 -5.38
CA SER A 184 33.43 8.78 -6.14
C SER A 184 32.71 10.11 -6.33
N TYR A 185 33.13 11.18 -5.63
CA TYR A 185 32.50 12.50 -5.74
C TYR A 185 33.39 13.51 -6.47
N PRO A 186 32.81 14.38 -7.32
CA PRO A 186 33.58 15.39 -8.03
C PRO A 186 34.23 16.40 -7.07
N THR A 187 35.39 16.93 -7.47
CA THR A 187 36.19 17.88 -6.66
C THR A 187 35.48 19.20 -6.43
N ASN A 188 34.56 19.59 -7.31
CA ASN A 188 33.77 20.81 -7.15
C ASN A 188 32.77 20.66 -5.99
N GLN A 189 32.85 21.57 -5.01
CA GLN A 189 32.04 21.51 -3.78
C GLN A 189 30.52 21.54 -4.06
N HIS A 190 30.05 22.40 -4.96
CA HIS A 190 28.62 22.49 -5.29
C HIS A 190 28.13 21.22 -5.98
N LEU A 191 28.91 20.71 -6.93
CA LEU A 191 28.57 19.48 -7.62
C LEU A 191 28.57 18.29 -6.65
N ARG A 192 29.55 18.21 -5.74
CA ARG A 192 29.57 17.21 -4.67
C ARG A 192 28.33 17.26 -3.79
N ALA A 193 27.87 18.45 -3.41
CA ALA A 193 26.64 18.60 -2.61
C ALA A 193 25.40 18.07 -3.36
N TYR A 194 25.28 18.32 -4.68
CA TYR A 194 24.20 17.76 -5.48
C TYR A 194 24.27 16.23 -5.56
N HIS A 195 25.46 15.66 -5.81
CA HIS A 195 25.62 14.21 -5.84
C HIS A 195 25.30 13.55 -4.51
N GLN A 196 25.77 14.11 -3.39
CA GLN A 196 25.42 13.61 -2.05
C GLN A 196 23.92 13.67 -1.79
N LYS A 197 23.25 14.75 -2.19
CA LYS A 197 21.78 14.87 -2.07
C LYS A 197 21.06 13.83 -2.93
N ILE A 198 21.53 13.61 -4.16
CA ILE A 198 20.97 12.60 -5.06
C ILE A 198 21.12 11.21 -4.44
N ASP A 199 22.31 10.84 -3.98
CA ASP A 199 22.57 9.53 -3.38
C ASP A 199 21.71 9.31 -2.12
N ASN A 200 21.62 10.29 -1.24
CA ASN A 200 20.76 10.22 -0.05
C ASN A 200 19.29 10.02 -0.45
N ASN A 201 18.80 10.75 -1.46
CA ASN A 201 17.44 10.58 -1.95
C ASN A 201 17.22 9.18 -2.54
N LEU A 202 18.20 8.63 -3.27
CA LEU A 202 18.13 7.30 -3.86
C LEU A 202 18.13 6.20 -2.80
N ASP A 203 18.91 6.34 -1.73
CA ASP A 203 18.92 5.40 -0.60
C ASP A 203 17.57 5.39 0.14
N GLU A 204 17.00 6.57 0.38
CA GLU A 204 15.65 6.70 0.96
C GLU A 204 14.58 6.13 0.03
N MET A 205 14.68 6.37 -1.29
CA MET A 205 13.79 5.78 -2.27
C MET A 205 13.89 4.25 -2.29
N SER A 206 15.10 3.68 -2.23
CA SER A 206 15.32 2.23 -2.16
C SER A 206 14.65 1.61 -0.93
N SER A 207 14.83 2.25 0.23
CA SER A 207 14.20 1.85 1.48
C SER A 207 12.68 1.96 1.40
N GLY A 208 12.17 3.05 0.83
CA GLY A 208 10.74 3.27 0.65
C GLY A 208 10.08 2.31 -0.33
N LEU A 209 10.74 1.97 -1.43
CA LEU A 209 10.26 0.96 -2.38
C LEU A 209 10.20 -0.42 -1.71
N SER A 210 11.15 -0.72 -0.82
CA SER A 210 11.13 -1.95 -0.04
C SER A 210 9.94 -2.02 0.92
N ARG A 211 9.59 -0.90 1.58
CA ARG A 211 8.38 -0.81 2.42
C ARG A 211 7.11 -0.94 1.59
N LEU A 212 7.00 -0.23 0.46
CA LEU A 212 5.88 -0.36 -0.48
C LEU A 212 5.72 -1.81 -0.98
N LYS A 213 6.81 -2.49 -1.29
CA LYS A 213 6.79 -3.91 -1.66
C LYS A 213 6.24 -4.77 -0.53
N ASN A 214 6.66 -4.53 0.71
CA ASN A 214 6.16 -5.28 1.85
C ASN A 214 4.66 -5.04 2.10
N LEU A 215 4.20 -3.79 1.96
CA LEU A 215 2.77 -3.47 1.97
C LEU A 215 2.04 -4.23 0.86
N ALA A 216 2.50 -4.14 -0.39
CA ALA A 216 1.87 -4.81 -1.52
C ALA A 216 1.78 -6.34 -1.34
N LEU A 217 2.82 -6.98 -0.81
CA LEU A 217 2.82 -8.41 -0.52
C LEU A 217 1.87 -8.76 0.64
N GLY A 218 1.82 -7.94 1.68
CA GLY A 218 0.87 -8.12 2.78
C GLY A 218 -0.58 -7.96 2.30
N LEU A 219 -0.83 -6.95 1.45
CA LEU A 219 -2.14 -6.68 0.87
C LEU A 219 -2.61 -7.84 -0.01
N GLN A 220 -1.70 -8.39 -0.83
CA GLN A 220 -2.02 -9.57 -1.65
C GLN A 220 -2.44 -10.76 -0.79
N THR A 221 -1.67 -11.07 0.26
CA THR A 221 -2.02 -12.20 1.14
C THR A 221 -3.33 -11.99 1.87
N GLU A 222 -3.63 -10.77 2.33
CA GLU A 222 -4.93 -10.45 2.95
C GLU A 222 -6.09 -10.59 1.95
N ILE A 223 -5.91 -10.19 0.69
CA ILE A 223 -6.92 -10.37 -0.36
C ILE A 223 -7.15 -11.86 -0.64
N ASP A 224 -6.08 -12.65 -0.79
CA ASP A 224 -6.19 -14.10 -1.04
C ASP A 224 -6.95 -14.81 0.11
N GLU A 225 -6.67 -14.42 1.36
CA GLU A 225 -7.38 -14.94 2.54
C GLU A 225 -8.86 -14.55 2.56
N GLN A 226 -9.18 -13.31 2.17
CA GLN A 226 -10.56 -12.83 2.10
C GLN A 226 -11.35 -13.50 0.95
N ASP A 227 -10.71 -13.80 -0.18
CA ASP A 227 -11.31 -14.51 -1.30
C ASP A 227 -11.76 -15.92 -0.88
N ASP A 228 -10.90 -16.64 -0.16
CA ASP A 228 -11.22 -17.94 0.43
C ASP A 228 -12.42 -17.88 1.40
N VAL A 229 -12.53 -16.79 2.19
CA VAL A 229 -13.68 -16.57 3.09
C VAL A 229 -14.96 -16.30 2.30
N LEU A 230 -14.89 -15.46 1.27
CA LEU A 230 -16.02 -15.12 0.41
C LEU A 230 -16.58 -16.37 -0.28
N ASP A 231 -15.72 -17.24 -0.78
CA ASP A 231 -16.11 -18.51 -1.41
C ASP A 231 -16.86 -19.44 -0.45
N ARG A 232 -16.36 -19.58 0.78
CA ARG A 232 -17.02 -20.37 1.83
C ARG A 232 -18.35 -19.74 2.25
N LEU A 233 -18.35 -18.43 2.46
CA LEU A 233 -19.53 -17.67 2.87
C LEU A 233 -20.65 -17.79 1.84
N THR A 234 -20.32 -17.67 0.56
CA THR A 234 -21.26 -17.80 -0.55
C THR A 234 -21.95 -19.17 -0.52
N LYS A 235 -21.18 -20.26 -0.43
CA LYS A 235 -21.73 -21.63 -0.34
C LYS A 235 -22.61 -21.83 0.90
N LYS A 236 -22.20 -21.29 2.05
CA LYS A 236 -22.97 -21.35 3.30
C LYS A 236 -24.29 -20.59 3.19
N VAL A 237 -24.27 -19.38 2.62
CA VAL A 237 -25.47 -18.55 2.41
C VAL A 237 -26.44 -19.22 1.44
N GLU A 238 -25.97 -19.80 0.34
CA GLU A 238 -26.83 -20.54 -0.60
C GLU A 238 -27.51 -21.73 0.08
N THR A 239 -26.76 -22.50 0.86
CA THR A 239 -27.30 -23.63 1.64
C THR A 239 -28.33 -23.16 2.67
N LEU A 240 -28.02 -22.07 3.37
CA LEU A 240 -28.91 -21.45 4.34
C LEU A 240 -30.22 -21.02 3.69
N ASP A 241 -30.17 -20.33 2.54
CA ASP A 241 -31.37 -19.89 1.80
C ASP A 241 -32.29 -21.06 1.42
N VAL A 242 -31.72 -22.16 0.91
CA VAL A 242 -32.47 -23.38 0.60
C VAL A 242 -33.13 -23.96 1.86
N ASN A 243 -32.39 -24.01 2.98
CA ASN A 243 -32.90 -24.50 4.25
C ASN A 243 -34.02 -23.61 4.82
N ILE A 244 -33.89 -22.28 4.72
CA ILE A 244 -34.92 -21.32 5.12
C ILE A 244 -36.19 -21.56 4.31
N LYS A 245 -36.10 -21.61 2.97
CA LYS A 245 -37.24 -21.84 2.07
C LYS A 245 -37.96 -23.16 2.37
N SER A 246 -37.19 -24.23 2.61
CA SER A 246 -37.73 -25.53 3.00
C SER A 246 -38.47 -25.49 4.34
N THR A 247 -37.88 -24.80 5.32
CA THR A 247 -38.46 -24.63 6.65
C THR A 247 -39.74 -23.79 6.60
N ASP A 248 -39.73 -22.65 5.89
CA ASP A 248 -40.92 -21.79 5.68
C ASP A 248 -42.08 -22.57 5.08
N LYS A 249 -41.82 -23.39 4.04
CA LYS A 249 -42.85 -24.26 3.46
C LYS A 249 -43.44 -25.24 4.48
N LYS A 250 -42.61 -25.83 5.35
CA LYS A 250 -43.10 -26.76 6.39
C LYS A 250 -43.91 -26.04 7.46
N VAL A 251 -43.54 -24.82 7.84
CA VAL A 251 -44.29 -23.99 8.78
C VAL A 251 -45.66 -23.63 8.21
N ARG A 252 -45.75 -23.26 6.94
CA ARG A 252 -47.04 -23.00 6.26
C ARG A 252 -47.96 -24.22 6.16
N GLN A 253 -47.40 -25.42 6.31
CA GLN A 253 -48.13 -26.69 6.28
C GLN A 253 -48.44 -27.24 7.68
N LEU A 254 -48.01 -26.55 8.75
CA LEU A 254 -48.50 -26.79 10.11
C LEU A 254 -49.89 -26.19 10.26
#